data_AF-A0A1H6HCK7-F1
#
_entry.id   AF-A0A1H6HCK7-F1
#
_cell.length_a   1.000
_cell.length_b   1.000
_cell.length_c   1.000
_cell.angle_alpha   90.00
_cell.angle_beta   90.00
_cell.angle_gamma   90.00
#
_symmetry.space_group_name_H-M   'P 1'
#
loop_
_entity.id
_entity.type
_entity.pdbx_description
1 polymer ?
#
loop_
_entity_poly.entity_id
_entity_poly.type
_entity_poly.pdbx_seq_one_letter_code
_entity_poly.pdbx_strand_id
1 'polypeptide(L)'
;MSGKGVDRDLELRLEVIRREHGDTVHIDQIGEVVRSLLDSIAGDISAGDLRLYREVESLAQYIHAAREEIAALRPGDIKHRFIASATDELDAIVGATEAATNEIMDAAESLETVTASLDSEAAEKLADITTRIYEACTFQDITGQRITKVVKALKDIEDRVEGLVKMFGAEYEKEGVAKDKSETPPSDQDLLNGPQLPAAAANQADIDALLASFD
;
A
#
# COMPACT_ATOMS: atom_id res chain seq x y z
N MET A 1 -34.23 15.38 27.74
CA MET A 1 -34.91 16.48 28.47
C MET A 1 -34.15 16.86 29.75
N SER A 2 -32.81 17.02 29.71
CA SER A 2 -31.97 17.25 30.91
C SER A 2 -31.71 18.73 31.24
N GLY A 3 -31.85 19.63 30.26
CA GLY A 3 -31.44 21.04 30.43
C GLY A 3 -32.28 21.88 31.40
N LYS A 4 -33.50 21.47 31.75
CA LYS A 4 -34.35 22.22 32.70
C LYS A 4 -33.99 21.98 34.18
N GLY A 5 -33.27 20.90 34.50
CA GLY A 5 -32.85 20.60 35.87
C GLY A 5 -31.63 21.42 36.30
N VAL A 6 -30.64 21.51 35.40
CA VAL A 6 -29.38 22.24 35.61
C VAL A 6 -29.63 23.75 35.81
N ASP A 7 -30.55 24.33 35.05
CA ASP A 7 -30.88 25.77 35.12
C ASP A 7 -31.49 26.15 36.49
N ARG A 8 -32.33 25.28 37.04
CA ARG A 8 -33.01 25.51 38.33
C ARG A 8 -32.09 25.33 39.53
N ASP A 9 -31.13 24.40 39.47
CA ASP A 9 -30.12 24.24 40.54
C ASP A 9 -29.14 25.42 40.54
N LEU A 10 -28.77 25.91 39.35
CA LEU A 10 -27.93 27.10 39.20
C LEU A 10 -28.60 28.35 39.76
N GLU A 11 -29.89 28.57 39.47
CA GLU A 11 -30.67 29.69 40.04
C GLU A 11 -30.73 29.64 41.57
N LEU A 12 -31.02 28.47 42.16
CA LEU A 12 -31.08 28.30 43.61
C LEU A 12 -29.71 28.56 44.28
N ARG A 13 -28.61 28.18 43.63
CA ARG A 13 -27.26 28.41 44.16
C ARG A 13 -26.76 29.83 43.96
N LEU A 14 -27.11 30.49 42.85
CA LEU A 14 -26.90 31.92 42.69
C LEU A 14 -27.64 32.70 43.77
N GLU A 15 -28.83 32.27 44.17
CA GLU A 15 -29.53 32.81 45.34
C GLU A 15 -28.79 32.58 46.65
N VAL A 16 -28.20 31.39 46.86
CA VAL A 16 -27.39 31.10 48.07
C VAL A 16 -26.14 31.99 48.12
N ILE A 17 -25.39 32.08 47.03
CA ILE A 17 -24.19 32.92 46.93
C ILE A 17 -24.57 34.39 47.12
N ARG A 18 -25.70 34.83 46.57
CA ARG A 18 -26.24 36.18 46.75
C ARG A 18 -26.67 36.47 48.19
N ARG A 19 -27.16 35.46 48.94
CA ARG A 19 -27.44 35.61 50.38
C ARG A 19 -26.17 35.72 51.22
N GLU A 20 -25.13 34.99 50.86
CA GLU A 20 -23.86 34.97 51.61
C GLU A 20 -22.98 36.19 51.32
N HIS A 21 -22.93 36.65 50.07
CA HIS A 21 -22.04 37.74 49.63
C HIS A 21 -22.77 39.04 49.25
N GLY A 22 -24.10 39.05 49.23
CA GLY A 22 -24.91 40.18 48.79
C GLY A 22 -25.00 40.30 47.27
N ASP A 23 -25.45 41.47 46.79
CA ASP A 23 -25.65 41.73 45.35
C ASP A 23 -24.35 42.00 44.59
N THR A 24 -23.22 42.15 45.29
CA THR A 24 -21.92 42.51 44.71
C THR A 24 -20.80 41.71 45.37
N VAL A 25 -19.93 41.09 44.57
CA VAL A 25 -18.78 40.30 45.03
C VAL A 25 -17.49 41.10 44.78
N HIS A 26 -16.58 41.14 45.76
CA HIS A 26 -15.28 41.78 45.59
C HIS A 26 -14.41 40.95 44.62
N ILE A 27 -13.57 41.59 43.81
CA ILE A 27 -12.77 40.91 42.77
C ILE A 27 -11.93 39.76 43.35
N ASP A 28 -11.43 39.95 44.57
CA ASP A 28 -10.59 38.99 45.29
C ASP A 28 -11.35 37.72 45.70
N GLN A 29 -12.69 37.77 45.73
CA GLN A 29 -13.59 36.67 46.13
C GLN A 29 -14.22 35.95 44.92
N ILE A 30 -14.03 36.48 43.69
CA ILE A 30 -14.55 35.86 42.46
C ILE A 30 -14.02 34.42 42.31
N GLY A 31 -12.77 34.18 42.72
CA GLY A 31 -12.15 32.84 42.63
C GLY A 31 -12.87 31.78 43.48
N GLU A 32 -13.34 32.13 44.68
CA GLU A 32 -14.08 31.22 45.56
C GLU A 32 -15.48 30.92 45.03
N VAL A 33 -16.16 31.95 44.52
CA VAL A 33 -17.48 31.82 43.89
C VAL A 33 -17.42 30.91 42.65
N VAL A 34 -16.45 31.13 41.77
CA VAL A 34 -16.25 30.28 40.56
C VAL A 34 -15.92 28.84 40.94
N ARG A 35 -15.11 28.64 41.99
CA ARG A 35 -14.75 27.29 42.46
C ARG A 35 -15.96 26.53 43.02
N SER A 36 -16.80 27.20 43.80
CA SER A 36 -18.04 26.63 44.33
C SER A 36 -19.02 26.22 43.21
N LEU A 37 -19.10 27.02 42.13
CA LEU A 37 -19.90 26.70 40.94
C LEU A 37 -19.31 25.55 40.10
N LEU A 38 -17.98 25.43 40.02
CA LEU A 38 -17.32 24.33 39.30
C LEU A 38 -17.46 22.99 40.05
N ASP A 39 -17.36 23.00 41.37
CA ASP A 39 -17.56 21.80 42.19
C ASP A 39 -18.99 21.23 42.06
N SER A 40 -19.99 22.05 41.72
CA SER A 40 -21.35 21.58 41.45
C SER A 40 -21.53 20.96 40.06
N ILE A 41 -20.83 21.49 39.04
CA ILE A 41 -20.83 20.91 37.69
C ILE A 41 -20.12 19.56 37.69
N ALA A 42 -19.08 19.41 38.51
CA ALA A 42 -18.39 18.14 38.71
C ALA A 42 -19.28 17.05 39.35
N GLY A 43 -20.38 17.42 40.00
CA GLY A 43 -21.34 16.50 40.62
C GLY A 43 -22.39 15.90 39.68
N ASP A 44 -22.53 16.44 38.46
CA ASP A 44 -23.54 15.99 37.47
C ASP A 44 -22.97 15.00 36.43
N ILE A 45 -21.67 14.67 36.54
CA ILE A 45 -21.04 13.61 35.76
C ILE A 45 -21.33 12.28 36.48
N SER A 46 -22.28 11.50 35.97
CA SER A 46 -22.60 10.22 36.60
C SER A 46 -21.40 9.28 36.51
N ALA A 47 -21.30 8.31 37.43
CA ALA A 47 -20.30 7.24 37.34
C ALA A 47 -20.40 6.45 36.02
N GLY A 48 -21.56 6.49 35.34
CA GLY A 48 -21.75 5.94 34.00
C GLY A 48 -21.07 6.78 32.91
N ASP A 49 -21.13 8.10 33.01
CA ASP A 49 -20.49 9.01 32.06
C ASP A 49 -18.96 8.92 32.16
N LEU A 50 -18.39 8.85 33.37
CA LEU A 50 -16.96 8.61 33.58
C LEU A 50 -16.49 7.26 33.03
N ARG A 51 -17.34 6.22 33.08
CA ARG A 51 -17.03 4.92 32.47
C ARG A 51 -17.04 5.01 30.96
N LEU A 52 -18.05 5.67 30.38
CA LEU A 52 -18.12 5.87 28.93
C LEU A 52 -16.92 6.68 28.41
N TYR A 53 -16.53 7.75 29.13
CA TYR A 53 -15.34 8.53 28.82
C TYR A 53 -14.07 7.67 28.84
N ARG A 54 -13.89 6.81 29.85
CA ARG A 54 -12.74 5.89 29.93
C ARG A 54 -12.76 4.83 28.83
N GLU A 55 -13.93 4.33 28.45
CA GLU A 55 -14.06 3.39 27.33
C GLU A 55 -13.71 4.05 26.00
N VAL A 56 -14.17 5.28 25.77
CA VAL A 56 -13.83 6.06 24.58
C VAL A 56 -12.34 6.43 24.57
N GLU A 57 -11.77 6.80 25.71
CA GLU A 57 -10.34 7.08 25.84
C GLU A 57 -9.48 5.84 25.56
N SER A 58 -9.88 4.68 26.10
CA SER A 58 -9.22 3.39 25.82
C SER A 58 -9.31 3.02 24.32
N LEU A 59 -10.47 3.23 23.71
CA LEU A 59 -10.64 3.00 22.26
C LEU A 59 -9.78 3.96 21.44
N ALA A 60 -9.70 5.23 21.83
CA ALA A 60 -8.85 6.22 21.17
C ALA A 60 -7.36 5.84 21.28
N GLN A 61 -6.90 5.40 22.46
CA GLN A 61 -5.54 4.89 22.65
C GLN A 61 -5.27 3.66 21.78
N TYR A 62 -6.23 2.74 21.68
CA TYR A 62 -6.10 1.56 20.82
C TYR A 62 -6.01 1.93 19.33
N ILE A 63 -6.83 2.88 18.87
CA ILE A 63 -6.78 3.40 17.49
C ILE A 63 -5.45 4.10 17.23
N HIS A 64 -4.91 4.86 18.19
CA HIS A 64 -3.60 5.50 18.06
C HIS A 64 -2.46 4.49 17.96
N ALA A 65 -2.44 3.48 18.82
CA ALA A 65 -1.42 2.41 18.76
C ALA A 65 -1.49 1.64 17.43
N ALA A 66 -2.70 1.26 16.98
CA ALA A 66 -2.88 0.61 15.69
C ALA A 66 -2.45 1.51 14.51
N ARG A 67 -2.66 2.83 14.61
CA ARG A 67 -2.18 3.81 13.62
C ARG A 67 -0.66 3.85 13.57
N GLU A 68 0.03 3.85 14.70
CA GLU A 68 1.50 3.82 14.77
C GLU A 68 2.07 2.52 14.19
N GLU A 69 1.47 1.37 14.50
CA GLU A 69 1.87 0.08 13.93
C GLU A 69 1.67 0.04 12.40
N ILE A 70 0.56 0.56 11.88
CA ILE A 70 0.31 0.64 10.44
C ILE A 70 1.28 1.62 9.76
N ALA A 71 1.60 2.75 10.40
CA ALA A 71 2.59 3.70 9.89
C ALA A 71 4.00 3.08 9.85
N ALA A 72 4.35 2.25 10.84
CA ALA A 72 5.62 1.55 10.90
C ALA A 72 5.81 0.52 9.77
N LEU A 73 4.73 -0.02 9.21
CA LEU A 73 4.78 -0.87 8.01
C LEU A 73 5.26 -0.12 6.76
N ARG A 74 5.40 1.21 6.81
CA ARG A 74 5.82 2.07 5.69
C ARG A 74 5.07 1.72 4.39
N PRO A 75 3.73 1.76 4.40
CA PRO A 75 2.93 1.34 3.25
C PRO A 75 3.24 2.10 1.95
N GLY A 76 3.79 3.32 2.04
CA GLY A 76 4.33 4.05 0.88
C GLY A 76 5.56 3.40 0.23
N ASP A 77 6.47 2.82 1.03
CA ASP A 77 7.65 2.10 0.53
C ASP A 77 7.25 0.79 -0.16
N ILE A 78 6.23 0.08 0.39
CA ILE A 78 5.68 -1.15 -0.19
C ILE A 78 5.11 -0.90 -1.58
N LYS A 79 4.37 0.20 -1.75
CA LYS A 79 3.77 0.60 -3.03
C LYS A 79 4.85 0.90 -4.08
N HIS A 80 5.80 1.79 -3.76
CA HIS A 80 6.73 2.29 -4.76
C HIS A 80 7.86 1.32 -5.11
N ARG A 81 8.38 0.55 -4.15
CA ARG A 81 9.57 -0.29 -4.40
C ARG A 81 9.25 -1.73 -4.73
N PHE A 82 8.21 -2.32 -4.14
CA PHE A 82 8.03 -3.77 -4.19
C PHE A 82 6.90 -4.21 -5.10
N ILE A 83 5.70 -3.62 -4.98
CA ILE A 83 4.54 -4.10 -5.76
C ILE A 83 4.59 -3.62 -7.21
N ALA A 84 4.90 -2.34 -7.45
CA ALA A 84 5.01 -1.80 -8.82
C ALA A 84 6.10 -2.51 -9.63
N SER A 85 7.32 -2.62 -9.08
CA SER A 85 8.45 -3.32 -9.74
C SER A 85 8.12 -4.78 -10.03
N ALA A 86 7.57 -5.52 -9.06
CA ALA A 86 7.25 -6.93 -9.25
C ALA A 86 6.14 -7.15 -10.30
N THR A 87 5.18 -6.23 -10.41
CA THR A 87 4.12 -6.30 -11.41
C THR A 87 4.69 -6.09 -12.81
N ASP A 88 5.53 -5.07 -12.99
CA ASP A 88 6.17 -4.76 -14.28
C ASP A 88 7.14 -5.88 -14.70
N GLU A 89 7.92 -6.43 -13.78
CA GLU A 89 8.81 -7.57 -14.03
C GLU A 89 8.03 -8.83 -14.42
N LEU A 90 6.90 -9.12 -13.76
CA LEU A 90 6.05 -10.27 -14.12
C LEU A 90 5.40 -10.09 -15.49
N ASP A 91 4.93 -8.89 -15.83
CA ASP A 91 4.39 -8.60 -17.16
C ASP A 91 5.48 -8.72 -18.24
N ALA A 92 6.71 -8.28 -17.96
CA ALA A 92 7.87 -8.47 -18.84
C ALA A 92 8.22 -9.94 -19.06
N ILE A 93 8.17 -10.76 -18.00
CA ILE A 93 8.38 -12.21 -18.08
C ILE A 93 7.32 -12.84 -18.98
N VAL A 94 6.04 -12.50 -18.81
CA VAL A 94 4.97 -13.02 -19.67
C VAL A 94 5.26 -12.69 -21.14
N GLY A 95 5.53 -11.41 -21.46
CA GLY A 95 5.82 -10.99 -22.82
C GLY A 95 7.06 -11.67 -23.42
N ALA A 96 8.14 -11.80 -22.65
CA ALA A 96 9.35 -12.50 -23.10
C ALA A 96 9.10 -14.00 -23.35
N THR A 97 8.29 -14.65 -22.51
CA THR A 97 7.94 -16.07 -22.69
C THR A 97 7.00 -16.29 -23.87
N GLU A 98 6.08 -15.37 -24.16
CA GLU A 98 5.25 -15.38 -25.35
C GLU A 98 6.09 -15.24 -26.62
N ALA A 99 6.99 -14.25 -26.65
CA ALA A 99 7.88 -14.02 -27.78
C ALA A 99 8.77 -15.23 -28.08
N ALA A 100 9.41 -15.80 -27.06
CA ALA A 100 10.23 -17.01 -27.20
C ALA A 100 9.41 -18.21 -27.69
N THR A 101 8.16 -18.33 -27.23
CA THR A 101 7.27 -19.42 -27.67
C THR A 101 6.90 -19.29 -29.14
N ASN A 102 6.60 -18.07 -29.60
CA ASN A 102 6.35 -17.81 -31.01
C ASN A 102 7.58 -18.13 -31.88
N GLU A 103 8.79 -17.74 -31.46
CA GLU A 103 10.02 -18.11 -32.18
C GLU A 103 10.21 -19.64 -32.27
N ILE A 104 9.89 -20.38 -31.20
CA ILE A 104 9.95 -21.85 -31.21
C ILE A 104 8.92 -22.43 -32.18
N MET A 105 7.70 -21.88 -32.24
CA MET A 105 6.67 -22.31 -33.18
C MET A 105 7.08 -22.02 -34.64
N ASP A 106 7.62 -20.83 -34.92
CA ASP A 106 8.12 -20.47 -36.26
C ASP A 106 9.27 -21.39 -36.71
N ALA A 107 10.15 -21.78 -35.79
CA ALA A 107 11.21 -22.75 -36.04
C ALA A 107 10.64 -24.16 -36.31
N ALA A 108 9.57 -24.54 -35.62
CA ALA A 108 8.85 -25.80 -35.86
C ALA A 108 8.16 -25.81 -37.24
N GLU A 109 7.54 -24.71 -37.67
CA GLU A 109 6.97 -24.58 -39.03
C GLU A 109 8.05 -24.68 -40.11
N SER A 110 9.20 -24.06 -39.87
CA SER A 110 10.38 -24.18 -40.74
C SER A 110 10.87 -25.62 -40.83
N LEU A 111 10.87 -26.36 -39.71
CA LEU A 111 11.20 -27.79 -39.69
C LEU A 111 10.20 -28.62 -40.51
N GLU A 112 8.89 -28.34 -40.46
CA GLU A 112 7.90 -29.02 -41.29
C GLU A 112 8.16 -28.81 -42.78
N THR A 113 8.49 -27.57 -43.17
CA THR A 113 8.81 -27.25 -44.57
C THR A 113 10.00 -28.05 -45.08
N VAL A 114 11.06 -28.16 -44.27
CA VAL A 114 12.24 -28.97 -44.61
C VAL A 114 11.88 -30.46 -44.62
N THR A 115 11.09 -30.91 -43.66
CA THR A 115 10.66 -32.31 -43.53
C THR A 115 9.84 -32.76 -44.74
N ALA A 116 8.99 -31.89 -45.28
CA ALA A 116 8.20 -32.16 -46.48
C ALA A 116 9.05 -32.36 -47.76
N SER A 117 10.31 -31.94 -47.74
CA SER A 117 11.27 -32.17 -48.84
C SER A 117 12.09 -33.46 -48.70
N LEU A 118 11.83 -34.26 -47.66
CA LEU A 118 12.54 -35.50 -47.38
C LEU A 118 11.67 -36.74 -47.72
N ASP A 119 12.26 -37.67 -48.46
CA ASP A 119 11.58 -38.91 -48.87
C ASP A 119 12.12 -40.08 -48.03
N SER A 120 11.66 -40.27 -46.78
CA SER A 120 12.04 -41.46 -45.98
C SER A 120 11.28 -41.59 -44.65
N GLU A 121 11.50 -42.71 -43.94
CA GLU A 121 11.16 -42.93 -42.53
C GLU A 121 11.66 -41.79 -41.60
N ALA A 122 12.71 -41.06 -41.98
CA ALA A 122 13.19 -39.92 -41.21
C ALA A 122 12.21 -38.73 -41.25
N ALA A 123 11.44 -38.57 -42.35
CA ALA A 123 10.45 -37.51 -42.46
C ALA A 123 9.28 -37.74 -41.49
N GLU A 124 8.83 -39.00 -41.37
CA GLU A 124 7.76 -39.39 -40.46
C GLU A 124 8.17 -39.17 -38.99
N LYS A 125 9.42 -39.52 -38.63
CA LYS A 125 9.97 -39.26 -37.29
C LYS A 125 10.09 -37.77 -36.98
N LEU A 126 10.51 -36.95 -37.95
CA LEU A 126 10.59 -35.50 -37.77
C LEU A 126 9.22 -34.87 -37.60
N ALA A 127 8.22 -35.29 -38.39
CA ALA A 127 6.85 -34.80 -38.24
C ALA A 127 6.26 -35.10 -36.85
N ASP A 128 6.54 -36.30 -36.31
CA ASP A 128 6.10 -36.69 -34.97
C ASP A 128 6.79 -35.85 -33.87
N ILE A 129 8.09 -35.55 -34.03
CA ILE A 129 8.83 -34.65 -33.13
C ILE A 129 8.27 -33.21 -33.20
N THR A 130 8.02 -32.69 -34.40
CA THR A 130 7.47 -31.34 -34.58
C THR A 130 6.08 -31.21 -33.95
N THR A 131 5.22 -32.23 -34.12
CA THR A 131 3.90 -32.27 -33.48
C THR A 131 4.03 -32.17 -31.95
N ARG A 132 4.98 -32.89 -31.36
CA ARG A 132 5.25 -32.82 -29.91
C ARG A 132 5.77 -31.45 -29.45
N ILE A 133 6.47 -30.71 -30.29
CA ILE A 133 6.90 -29.33 -29.99
C ILE A 133 5.67 -28.42 -29.86
N TYR A 134 4.73 -28.47 -30.81
CA TYR A 134 3.50 -27.68 -30.73
C TYR A 134 2.67 -28.01 -29.48
N GLU A 135 2.51 -29.30 -29.18
CA GLU A 135 1.81 -29.75 -27.97
C GLU A 135 2.47 -29.22 -26.69
N ALA A 136 3.81 -29.27 -26.61
CA ALA A 136 4.55 -28.76 -25.47
C ALA A 136 4.41 -27.24 -25.32
N CYS A 137 4.45 -26.50 -26.42
CA CYS A 137 4.30 -25.03 -26.41
C CYS A 137 2.90 -24.58 -26.01
N THR A 138 1.87 -25.42 -26.21
CA THR A 138 0.49 -25.13 -25.78
C THR A 138 0.36 -24.96 -24.26
N PHE A 139 1.28 -25.51 -23.46
CA PHE A 139 1.29 -25.33 -21.99
C PHE A 139 1.60 -23.88 -21.55
N GLN A 140 2.16 -23.05 -22.43
CA GLN A 140 2.50 -21.67 -22.15
C GLN A 140 1.24 -20.82 -21.88
N ASP A 141 0.11 -21.08 -22.55
CA ASP A 141 -1.17 -20.38 -22.31
C ASP A 141 -1.63 -20.52 -20.84
N ILE A 142 -1.53 -21.72 -20.27
CA ILE A 142 -1.86 -21.95 -18.85
C ILE A 142 -0.89 -21.21 -17.91
N THR A 143 0.38 -21.09 -18.30
CA THR A 143 1.39 -20.38 -17.50
C THR A 143 1.15 -18.87 -17.53
N GLY A 144 0.88 -18.30 -18.72
CA GLY A 144 0.50 -16.90 -18.89
C GLY A 144 -0.74 -16.55 -18.06
N GLN A 145 -1.81 -17.33 -18.17
CA GLN A 145 -3.03 -17.13 -17.38
C GLN A 145 -2.79 -17.19 -15.86
N ARG A 146 -1.90 -18.07 -15.38
CA ARG A 146 -1.55 -18.15 -13.96
C ARG A 146 -0.76 -16.93 -13.50
N ILE A 147 0.20 -16.45 -14.29
CA ILE A 147 0.96 -15.24 -13.97
C ILE A 147 0.04 -14.04 -13.94
N THR A 148 -0.84 -13.87 -14.94
CA THR A 148 -1.85 -12.78 -14.96
C THR A 148 -2.73 -12.77 -13.72
N LYS A 149 -3.11 -13.95 -13.18
CA LYS A 149 -3.84 -14.03 -11.90
C LYS A 149 -3.01 -13.55 -10.71
N VAL A 150 -1.71 -13.87 -10.67
CA VAL A 150 -0.79 -13.39 -9.63
C VAL A 150 -0.63 -11.88 -9.71
N VAL A 151 -0.38 -11.34 -10.91
CA VAL A 151 -0.29 -9.91 -11.20
C VAL A 151 -1.56 -9.18 -10.72
N LYS A 152 -2.73 -9.72 -11.03
CA LYS A 152 -4.01 -9.14 -10.56
C LYS A 152 -4.12 -9.14 -9.03
N ALA A 153 -3.73 -10.23 -8.37
CA ALA A 153 -3.76 -10.29 -6.91
C ALA A 153 -2.80 -9.29 -6.26
N LEU A 154 -1.63 -9.05 -6.87
CA LEU A 154 -0.69 -8.02 -6.41
C LEU A 154 -1.27 -6.60 -6.57
N LYS A 155 -1.94 -6.31 -7.70
CA LYS A 155 -2.67 -5.05 -7.91
C LYS A 155 -3.79 -4.85 -6.88
N ASP A 156 -4.56 -5.90 -6.58
CA ASP A 156 -5.59 -5.85 -5.54
C ASP A 156 -5.00 -5.57 -4.13
N ILE A 157 -3.78 -6.05 -3.84
CA ILE A 157 -3.06 -5.74 -2.61
C ILE A 157 -2.62 -4.27 -2.62
N GLU A 158 -2.11 -3.77 -3.75
CA GLU A 158 -1.73 -2.36 -3.91
C GLU A 158 -2.89 -1.42 -3.58
N ASP A 159 -4.07 -1.67 -4.14
CA ASP A 159 -5.29 -0.86 -3.92
C ASP A 159 -5.70 -0.84 -2.45
N ARG A 160 -5.59 -1.97 -1.75
CA ARG A 160 -5.90 -2.05 -0.31
C ARG A 160 -4.89 -1.28 0.53
N VAL A 161 -3.60 -1.38 0.20
CA VAL A 161 -2.55 -0.60 0.87
C VAL A 161 -2.77 0.88 0.63
N GLU A 162 -3.15 1.30 -0.58
CA GLU A 162 -3.50 2.68 -0.88
C GLU A 162 -4.71 3.17 -0.06
N GLY A 163 -5.74 2.33 0.10
CA GLY A 163 -6.87 2.62 0.97
C GLY A 163 -6.43 2.88 2.41
N LEU A 164 -5.54 2.04 2.95
CA LEU A 164 -4.99 2.21 4.29
C LEU A 164 -4.18 3.51 4.40
N VAL A 165 -3.32 3.81 3.41
CA VAL A 165 -2.57 5.08 3.39
C VAL A 165 -3.51 6.28 3.35
N LYS A 166 -4.56 6.28 2.53
CA LYS A 166 -5.50 7.41 2.47
C LYS A 166 -6.27 7.60 3.78
N MET A 167 -6.63 6.50 4.46
CA MET A 167 -7.33 6.55 5.75
C MET A 167 -6.42 7.00 6.91
N PHE A 168 -5.13 6.67 6.86
CA PHE A 168 -4.21 6.86 7.98
C PHE A 168 -3.14 7.95 7.77
N GLY A 169 -2.84 8.32 6.52
CA GLY A 169 -1.63 9.02 6.09
C GLY A 169 -1.63 10.55 6.11
N ALA A 170 -2.75 11.22 6.37
CA ALA A 170 -2.80 12.69 6.41
C ALA A 170 -1.86 13.33 7.46
N GLU A 171 -1.35 12.56 8.43
CA GLU A 171 -0.40 13.03 9.45
C GLU A 171 1.05 12.55 9.23
N TYR A 172 1.30 11.55 8.38
CA TYR A 172 2.61 10.87 8.28
C TYR A 172 3.43 11.19 7.02
N GLU A 173 2.84 11.86 6.01
CA GLU A 173 3.57 12.28 4.81
C GLU A 173 4.70 13.29 5.08
N LYS A 174 4.72 13.93 6.27
CA LYS A 174 5.74 14.93 6.62
C LYS A 174 7.07 14.36 7.12
N GLU A 175 7.15 13.08 7.47
CA GLU A 175 8.38 12.50 8.07
C GLU A 175 9.11 11.50 7.14
N GLY A 176 8.50 11.09 6.02
CA GLY A 176 9.05 10.04 5.15
C GLY A 176 10.13 10.46 4.13
N VAL A 177 10.38 11.75 3.92
CA VAL A 177 11.26 12.22 2.82
C VAL A 177 12.74 12.25 3.20
N ALA A 178 13.12 11.89 4.42
CA ALA A 178 14.51 11.98 4.88
C ALA A 178 15.09 10.64 5.34
N LYS A 179 15.59 9.84 4.38
CA LYS A 179 16.86 9.07 4.42
C LYS A 179 16.83 7.97 3.38
N ASP A 180 17.12 8.32 2.14
CA ASP A 180 17.61 7.34 1.17
C ASP A 180 19.09 7.62 0.87
N LYS A 181 19.95 6.97 1.66
CA LYS A 181 21.33 6.62 1.32
C LYS A 181 21.64 5.31 2.04
N SER A 182 21.03 4.23 1.55
CA SER A 182 21.51 2.88 1.81
C SER A 182 22.84 2.71 1.04
N GLU A 183 23.96 3.01 1.67
CA GLU A 183 25.32 2.70 1.20
C GLU A 183 25.64 1.20 1.39
N THR A 184 24.76 0.32 0.91
CA THR A 184 25.08 -1.12 0.82
C THR A 184 25.61 -1.38 -0.59
N PRO A 185 26.84 -1.91 -0.74
CA PRO A 185 27.34 -2.27 -2.06
C PRO A 185 26.40 -3.32 -2.69
N PRO A 186 26.11 -3.23 -4.00
CA PRO A 186 25.20 -4.14 -4.66
C PRO A 186 25.70 -5.58 -4.49
N SER A 187 24.78 -6.47 -4.10
CA SER A 187 25.03 -7.90 -4.00
C SER A 187 25.02 -8.55 -5.37
N ASP A 188 25.57 -9.75 -5.51
CA ASP A 188 25.56 -10.51 -6.78
C ASP A 188 24.13 -10.77 -7.31
N GLN A 189 23.11 -10.78 -6.44
CA GLN A 189 21.70 -10.85 -6.85
C GLN A 189 21.20 -9.55 -7.49
N ASP A 190 21.72 -8.40 -7.05
CA ASP A 190 21.38 -7.08 -7.63
C ASP A 190 22.00 -6.89 -9.03
N LEU A 191 22.97 -7.73 -9.39
CA LEU A 191 23.60 -7.76 -10.71
C LEU A 191 22.90 -8.69 -11.71
N LEU A 192 21.98 -9.53 -11.24
CA LEU A 192 21.14 -10.39 -12.08
C LEU A 192 19.98 -9.59 -12.63
N ASN A 193 20.26 -8.78 -13.65
CA ASN A 193 19.21 -8.11 -14.41
C ASN A 193 18.40 -9.18 -15.17
N GLY A 194 17.09 -9.26 -14.88
CA GLY A 194 16.15 -10.02 -15.70
C GLY A 194 16.03 -9.44 -17.11
N PRO A 195 15.12 -9.99 -17.94
CA PRO A 195 14.83 -9.42 -19.26
C PRO A 195 14.56 -7.92 -19.15
N GLN A 196 15.31 -7.10 -19.90
CA GLN A 196 15.16 -5.65 -19.83
C GLN A 196 13.75 -5.24 -20.27
N LEU A 197 13.08 -4.44 -19.44
CA LEU A 197 11.85 -3.76 -19.83
C LEU A 197 12.11 -2.94 -21.10
N PRO A 198 11.23 -2.96 -22.12
CA PRO A 198 11.44 -2.23 -23.37
C PRO A 198 11.68 -0.73 -23.18
N ALA A 199 11.13 -0.13 -22.13
CA ALA A 199 11.32 1.29 -21.79
C ALA A 199 12.69 1.59 -21.13
N ALA A 200 13.35 0.57 -20.56
CA ALA A 200 14.67 0.64 -19.94
C ALA A 200 15.77 0.02 -20.82
N ALA A 201 15.40 -0.54 -21.98
CA ALA A 201 16.34 -1.05 -22.96
C ALA A 201 17.19 0.11 -23.47
N ALA A 202 18.51 0.02 -23.27
CA ALA A 202 19.44 0.97 -23.85
C ALA A 202 19.23 0.96 -25.37
N ASN A 203 18.75 2.07 -25.91
CA ASN A 203 18.55 2.15 -27.35
C ASN A 203 19.92 2.20 -28.03
N GLN A 204 20.04 1.55 -29.19
CA GLN A 204 21.32 1.45 -29.91
C GLN A 204 21.89 2.84 -30.24
N ALA A 205 21.03 3.85 -30.43
CA ALA A 205 21.45 5.22 -30.69
C ALA A 205 22.16 5.89 -29.50
N ASP A 206 21.74 5.61 -28.28
CA ASP A 206 22.35 6.13 -27.05
C ASP A 206 23.68 5.42 -26.78
N ILE A 207 23.76 4.11 -27.09
CA ILE A 207 25.02 3.34 -27.02
C ILE A 207 26.02 3.91 -28.04
N ASP A 208 25.59 4.14 -29.28
CA ASP A 208 26.42 4.68 -30.34
C ASP A 208 26.87 6.12 -30.03
N ALA A 209 25.99 6.95 -29.46
CA ALA A 209 26.34 8.31 -29.03
C ALA A 209 27.35 8.32 -27.87
N LEU A 210 27.22 7.37 -26.93
CA LEU A 210 28.13 7.23 -25.80
C LEU A 210 29.49 6.72 -26.27
N LEU A 211 29.55 5.76 -27.19
CA LEU A 211 30.80 5.27 -27.79
C LEU A 211 31.49 6.31 -28.67
N ALA A 212 30.73 7.12 -29.41
CA ALA A 212 31.27 8.24 -30.18
C ALA A 212 31.87 9.36 -29.30
N SER A 213 31.57 9.38 -28.01
CA SER A 213 32.15 10.34 -27.05
C SER A 213 33.52 9.91 -26.48
N PHE A 214 33.96 8.68 -26.77
CA PHE A 214 35.27 8.15 -26.37
C PHE A 214 36.35 8.21 -27.46
N ASP A 215 35.98 8.63 -28.68
CA ASP A 215 36.89 8.99 -29.79
C ASP A 215 37.10 10.51 -29.87
#